data_AF-A0A7Y8RSV8-F1
#
_entry.id   AF-A0A7Y8RSV8-F1
#
_cell.length_a   1.000
_cell.length_b   1.000
_cell.length_c   1.000
_cell.angle_alpha   90.00
_cell.angle_beta   90.00
_cell.angle_gamma   90.00
#
_symmetry.space_group_name_H-M   'P 1'
#
loop_
_entity.id
_entity.type
_entity.pdbx_description
1 polymer ?
#
loop_
_entity_poly.entity_id
_entity_poly.type
_entity_poly.pdbx_seq_one_letter_code
_entity_poly.pdbx_strand_id
1 'polypeptide(L)'
;MAETSPIRYSFGGDEHLFAEVSESMSLEAFFKGMAVTRAVERLALEGVLDVCLANASFQIRFDPDRIAPHVLLDAVQTAEAQAVAERTLHTRIIEIPVLYNDPWTHETLMRFRDRHQDPSGTDLEYAARINGLANVDAF
;
A
#
# COMPACT_ATOMS: atom_id res chain seq x y z
N MET A 1 8.07 21.90 6.69
CA MET A 1 7.57 21.14 5.52
C MET A 1 8.49 19.97 5.37
N ALA A 2 7.99 18.73 5.45
CA ALA A 2 8.83 17.56 5.28
C ALA A 2 9.41 17.59 3.87
N GLU A 3 10.72 17.42 3.72
CA GLU A 3 11.34 17.25 2.41
C GLU A 3 10.76 15.99 1.77
N THR A 4 10.07 16.14 0.64
CA THR A 4 9.68 14.99 -0.17
C THR A 4 10.93 14.40 -0.79
N SER A 5 11.43 13.30 -0.23
CA SER A 5 12.48 12.51 -0.86
C SER A 5 12.07 12.10 -2.29
N PRO A 6 13.04 11.97 -3.22
CA PRO A 6 12.75 11.49 -4.56
C PRO A 6 12.19 10.06 -4.50
N ILE A 7 11.30 9.71 -5.44
CA ILE A 7 10.80 8.34 -5.56
C ILE A 7 11.97 7.44 -5.96
N ARG A 8 12.09 6.29 -5.30
CA ARG A 8 13.11 5.29 -5.63
C ARG A 8 12.49 4.20 -6.50
N TYR A 9 13.10 3.96 -7.66
CA TYR A 9 12.64 2.97 -8.62
C TYR A 9 13.54 1.75 -8.62
N SER A 10 12.95 0.55 -8.65
CA SER A 10 13.67 -0.71 -8.79
C SER A 10 12.85 -1.71 -9.62
N PHE A 11 13.55 -2.56 -10.37
CA PHE A 11 12.89 -3.64 -11.10
C PHE A 11 12.72 -4.86 -10.20
N GLY A 12 11.51 -5.43 -10.20
CA GLY A 12 11.13 -6.67 -9.54
C GLY A 12 11.10 -7.81 -10.54
N GLY A 13 12.24 -8.46 -10.75
CA GLY A 13 12.39 -9.42 -11.86
C GLY A 13 12.21 -8.72 -13.22
N ASP A 14 11.72 -9.48 -14.20
CA ASP A 14 11.65 -9.01 -15.59
C ASP A 14 10.34 -8.31 -15.96
N GLU A 15 9.29 -8.45 -15.13
CA GLU A 15 7.92 -8.02 -15.44
C GLU A 15 7.38 -6.94 -14.49
N HIS A 16 8.16 -6.45 -13.52
CA HIS A 16 7.66 -5.49 -12.54
C HIS A 16 8.60 -4.30 -12.37
N LEU A 17 8.03 -3.12 -12.28
CA LEU A 17 8.66 -1.91 -11.79
C LEU A 17 8.03 -1.55 -10.44
N PHE A 18 8.86 -1.46 -9.42
CA PHE A 18 8.48 -0.99 -8.09
C PHE A 18 8.95 0.45 -7.89
N ALA A 19 8.09 1.26 -7.30
CA ALA A 19 8.37 2.64 -6.97
C ALA A 19 8.07 2.89 -5.50
N GLU A 20 9.10 3.18 -4.72
CA GLU A 20 8.98 3.55 -3.32
C GLU A 20 8.85 5.07 -3.21
N VAL A 21 7.68 5.54 -2.77
CA VAL A 21 7.37 6.97 -2.69
C VAL A 21 7.88 7.58 -1.39
N SER A 22 7.79 6.85 -0.29
CA SER A 22 8.32 7.22 1.02
C SER A 22 8.53 5.99 1.89
N GLU A 23 9.54 6.03 2.77
CA GLU A 23 9.72 5.04 3.84
C GLU A 23 8.61 5.10 4.89
N SER A 24 7.94 6.24 5.01
CA SER A 24 6.88 6.47 5.98
C SER A 24 5.50 6.45 5.33
N MET A 25 4.52 5.85 6.01
CA MET A 25 3.12 5.93 5.58
C MET A 25 2.56 7.31 5.95
N SER A 26 2.33 8.15 4.93
CA SER A 26 1.71 9.46 5.08
C SER A 26 0.70 9.72 3.98
N LEU A 27 -0.30 10.55 4.28
CA LEU A 27 -1.30 10.93 3.30
C LEU A 27 -0.69 11.70 2.11
N GLU A 28 0.37 12.47 2.37
CA GLU A 28 1.14 13.17 1.33
C GLU A 28 1.82 12.19 0.36
N ALA A 29 2.48 11.14 0.89
CA ALA A 29 3.07 10.09 0.07
C ALA A 29 2.01 9.34 -0.74
N PHE A 30 0.87 9.03 -0.13
CA PHE A 30 -0.26 8.40 -0.82
C PHE A 30 -0.76 9.27 -1.98
N PHE A 31 -0.98 10.57 -1.76
CA PHE A 31 -1.42 11.50 -2.80
C PHE A 31 -0.41 11.64 -3.94
N LYS A 32 0.89 11.65 -3.61
CA LYS A 32 1.96 11.65 -4.61
C LYS A 32 1.92 10.37 -5.45
N GLY A 33 1.90 9.19 -4.82
CA GLY A 33 1.82 7.91 -5.53
C GLY A 33 0.56 7.79 -6.40
N MET A 34 -0.58 8.25 -5.89
CA MET A 34 -1.85 8.27 -6.63
C MET A 34 -1.80 9.20 -7.85
N ALA A 35 -1.15 10.37 -7.75
CA ALA A 35 -1.00 11.29 -8.87
C ALA A 35 -0.18 10.68 -10.01
N VAL A 36 0.93 10.02 -9.66
CA VAL A 36 1.82 9.35 -10.61
C VAL A 36 1.12 8.17 -11.28
N THR A 37 0.53 7.26 -10.48
CA THR A 37 -0.17 6.07 -11.01
C THR A 37 -1.30 6.45 -11.96
N ARG A 38 -2.14 7.43 -11.60
CA ARG A 38 -3.17 7.96 -12.50
C ARG A 38 -2.60 8.58 -13.78
N ALA A 39 -1.44 9.23 -13.69
CA ALA A 39 -0.77 9.79 -14.88
C ALA A 39 -0.28 8.69 -15.81
N VAL A 40 0.33 7.63 -15.26
CA VAL A 40 0.77 6.46 -16.01
C VAL A 40 -0.40 5.72 -16.66
N GLU A 41 -1.50 5.51 -15.94
CA GLU A 41 -2.72 4.89 -16.50
C GLU A 41 -3.26 5.66 -17.71
N ARG A 42 -3.21 7.00 -17.67
CA ARG A 42 -3.64 7.85 -18.80
C ARG A 42 -2.74 7.76 -20.03
N LEU A 43 -1.47 7.37 -19.88
CA LEU A 43 -0.57 7.16 -21.02
C LEU A 43 -0.99 5.94 -21.85
N ALA A 44 -1.74 5.00 -21.26
CA ALA A 44 -2.19 3.77 -21.92
C ALA A 44 -1.04 3.06 -22.67
N LEU A 45 0.12 2.96 -22.02
CA LEU A 45 1.34 2.41 -22.62
C LEU A 45 1.10 0.96 -23.04
N GLU A 46 1.42 0.65 -24.29
CA GLU A 46 1.36 -0.72 -24.78
C GLU A 46 2.35 -1.60 -24.00
N GLY A 47 1.88 -2.74 -23.50
CA GLY A 47 2.69 -3.65 -22.69
C GLY A 47 2.55 -3.44 -21.18
N VAL A 48 1.96 -2.34 -20.70
CA VAL A 48 1.58 -2.24 -19.27
C VAL A 48 0.34 -3.10 -19.03
N LEU A 49 0.44 -4.00 -18.06
CA LEU A 49 -0.62 -4.95 -17.71
C LEU A 49 -1.43 -4.45 -16.52
N ASP A 50 -0.75 -4.00 -15.46
CA ASP A 50 -1.38 -3.54 -14.22
C ASP A 50 -0.63 -2.34 -13.65
N VAL A 51 -1.37 -1.39 -13.06
CA VAL A 51 -0.84 -0.30 -12.24
C VAL A 51 -1.47 -0.41 -10.85
N CYS A 52 -0.67 -0.74 -9.85
CA CYS A 52 -1.12 -1.02 -8.49
C CYS A 52 -0.61 0.04 -7.52
N LEU A 53 -1.49 0.92 -7.07
CA LEU A 53 -1.19 1.86 -5.99
C LEU A 53 -1.20 1.14 -4.62
N ALA A 54 -0.24 1.48 -3.76
CA ALA A 54 -0.20 1.10 -2.36
C ALA A 54 -0.07 2.37 -1.47
N ASN A 55 0.12 2.19 -0.16
CA ASN A 55 0.09 3.29 0.82
C ASN A 55 1.19 4.34 0.58
N ALA A 56 2.44 3.90 0.41
CA ALA A 56 3.61 4.77 0.21
C ALA A 56 4.51 4.25 -0.93
N SER A 57 3.93 3.48 -1.84
CA SER A 57 4.59 2.88 -2.99
C SER A 57 3.57 2.59 -4.08
N PHE A 58 4.06 2.21 -5.26
CA PHE A 58 3.24 1.60 -6.29
C PHE A 58 4.05 0.57 -7.07
N GLN A 59 3.36 -0.30 -7.76
CA GLN A 59 3.94 -1.31 -8.64
C GLN A 59 3.29 -1.23 -10.01
N ILE A 60 4.08 -1.38 -11.07
CA ILE A 60 3.61 -1.52 -12.43
C ILE A 60 4.06 -2.86 -12.94
N ARG A 61 3.11 -3.69 -13.37
CA ARG A 61 3.39 -4.94 -14.07
C ARG A 61 3.36 -4.69 -15.57
N PHE A 62 4.34 -5.20 -16.29
CA PHE A 62 4.46 -5.01 -17.74
C PHE A 62 4.99 -6.27 -18.45
N ASP A 63 4.74 -6.33 -19.74
CA ASP A 63 5.21 -7.35 -20.66
C ASP A 63 6.51 -6.86 -21.35
N PRO A 64 7.69 -7.43 -21.01
CA PRO A 64 8.97 -6.98 -21.53
C PRO A 64 9.15 -7.22 -23.04
N ASP A 65 8.35 -8.11 -23.64
CA ASP A 65 8.37 -8.34 -25.09
C ASP A 65 7.64 -7.22 -25.85
N ARG A 66 6.80 -6.43 -25.15
CA ARG A 66 6.03 -5.32 -25.72
C ARG A 66 6.59 -3.95 -25.35
N ILE A 67 7.12 -3.80 -24.13
CA ILE A 67 7.77 -2.58 -23.68
C ILE A 67 9.07 -2.89 -22.95
N ALA A 68 10.17 -2.33 -23.45
CA ALA A 68 11.46 -2.52 -22.80
C ALA A 68 11.44 -1.87 -21.39
N PRO A 69 12.01 -2.53 -20.36
CA PRO A 69 11.95 -2.05 -18.98
C PRO A 69 12.38 -0.59 -18.78
N HIS A 70 13.46 -0.17 -19.46
CA HIS A 70 13.97 1.20 -19.38
C HIS A 70 13.03 2.23 -20.03
N VAL A 71 12.35 1.87 -21.13
CA VAL A 71 11.36 2.74 -21.79
C VAL A 71 10.17 2.97 -20.87
N LEU A 72 9.72 1.92 -20.16
CA LEU A 72 8.69 2.06 -19.14
C LEU A 72 9.14 3.00 -18.02
N LEU A 73 10.34 2.78 -17.48
CA LEU A 73 10.87 3.61 -16.39
C LEU A 73 10.95 5.09 -16.79
N ASP A 74 11.46 5.39 -17.99
CA ASP A 74 11.56 6.76 -18.50
C ASP A 74 10.17 7.41 -18.64
N ALA A 75 9.17 6.65 -19.12
CA ALA A 75 7.79 7.12 -19.22
C ALA A 75 7.18 7.41 -17.85
N VAL A 76 7.44 6.56 -16.85
CA VAL A 76 6.95 6.72 -15.48
C VAL A 76 7.59 7.94 -14.81
N GLN A 77 8.90 8.14 -14.97
CA GLN A 77 9.60 9.33 -14.44
C GLN A 77 9.13 10.62 -15.12
N THR A 78 8.85 10.56 -16.42
CA THR A 78 8.24 11.68 -17.15
C THR A 78 6.83 11.99 -16.62
N ALA A 79 6.02 10.96 -16.37
CA ALA A 79 4.70 11.11 -15.76
C ALA A 79 4.79 11.68 -14.34
N GLU A 80 5.77 11.24 -13.53
CA GLU A 80 6.04 11.80 -12.20
C GLU A 80 6.31 13.30 -12.26
N ALA A 81 7.18 13.75 -13.17
CA ALA A 81 7.54 15.16 -13.30
C ALA A 81 6.33 16.06 -13.66
N GLN A 82 5.31 15.49 -14.30
CA GLN A 82 4.09 16.20 -14.70
C GLN A 82 2.92 15.97 -13.73
N ALA A 83 3.07 15.06 -12.77
CA ALA A 83 2.00 14.67 -11.87
C ALA A 83 1.70 15.79 -10.87
N VAL A 84 0.44 16.23 -10.85
CA VAL A 84 -0.05 17.17 -9.85
C VAL A 84 -0.93 16.39 -8.87
N ALA A 85 -0.52 16.39 -7.59
CA ALA A 85 -1.29 15.75 -6.54
C ALA A 85 -2.60 16.50 -6.30
N GLU A 86 -3.73 15.84 -6.58
CA GLU A 86 -5.05 16.28 -6.13
C GLU A 86 -5.09 16.25 -4.60
N ARG A 87 -5.56 17.34 -3.98
CA ARG A 87 -5.68 17.44 -2.52
C ARG A 87 -7.02 16.96 -1.98
N THR A 88 -7.95 16.62 -2.88
CA THR A 88 -9.31 16.21 -2.54
C THR A 88 -9.65 14.93 -3.31
N LEU A 89 -10.47 14.08 -2.68
CA LEU A 89 -10.90 12.82 -3.25
C LEU A 89 -12.41 12.71 -3.19
N HIS A 90 -12.99 12.19 -4.26
CA HIS A 90 -14.36 11.71 -4.21
C HIS A 90 -14.40 10.42 -3.39
N THR A 91 -14.85 10.51 -2.15
CA THR A 91 -14.86 9.40 -1.18
C THR A 91 -16.28 8.96 -0.89
N ARG A 92 -16.50 7.65 -0.85
CA ARG A 92 -17.74 7.05 -0.34
C ARG A 92 -17.50 6.53 1.07
N ILE A 93 -18.40 6.85 2.00
CA ILE A 93 -18.35 6.31 3.37
C ILE A 93 -19.18 5.02 3.38
N ILE A 94 -18.59 3.94 3.92
CA ILE A 94 -19.23 2.64 4.06
C ILE A 94 -19.16 2.25 5.54
N GLU A 95 -20.32 1.97 6.13
CA GLU A 95 -20.42 1.49 7.51
C GLU A 95 -20.44 -0.04 7.51
N ILE A 96 -19.52 -0.66 8.26
CA ILE A 96 -19.40 -2.12 8.35
C ILE A 96 -19.61 -2.51 9.82
N PRO A 97 -20.67 -3.27 10.16
CA PRO A 97 -20.86 -3.74 11.52
C PRO A 97 -19.77 -4.77 11.86
N VAL A 98 -19.15 -4.60 13.02
CA VAL A 98 -18.08 -5.49 13.53
C VAL A 98 -18.55 -6.14 14.83
N LEU A 99 -18.49 -7.46 14.89
CA LEU A 99 -18.61 -8.22 16.13
C LEU A 99 -17.21 -8.49 16.67
N TYR A 100 -16.78 -7.71 17.66
CA TYR A 100 -15.48 -7.94 18.32
C TYR A 100 -15.49 -9.24 19.11
N ASN A 101 -14.35 -9.93 19.11
CA ASN A 101 -14.15 -11.23 19.76
C ASN A 101 -15.20 -12.29 19.34
N ASP A 102 -15.55 -12.31 18.06
CA ASP A 102 -16.45 -13.32 17.52
C ASP A 102 -15.83 -14.73 17.64
N PRO A 103 -16.65 -15.78 17.78
CA PRO A 103 -16.15 -17.14 18.01
C PRO A 103 -15.33 -17.70 16.84
N TRP A 104 -15.58 -17.26 15.61
CA TRP A 104 -14.92 -17.80 14.41
C TRP A 104 -13.50 -17.25 14.25
N THR A 105 -13.32 -15.95 14.47
CA THR A 105 -12.00 -15.31 14.52
C THR A 105 -11.22 -15.80 15.73
N HIS A 106 -11.88 -15.95 16.89
CA HIS A 106 -11.25 -16.54 18.08
C HIS A 106 -10.77 -17.97 17.85
N GLU A 107 -11.58 -18.82 17.20
CA GLU A 107 -11.14 -20.17 16.87
C GLU A 107 -9.95 -20.14 15.89
N THR A 108 -10.01 -19.27 14.87
CA THR A 108 -8.96 -19.16 13.86
C THR A 108 -7.64 -18.72 14.47
N LEU A 109 -7.64 -17.69 15.33
CA LEU A 109 -6.43 -17.22 15.98
C LEU A 109 -5.85 -18.28 16.94
N MET A 110 -6.69 -19.09 17.59
CA MET A 110 -6.21 -20.14 18.49
C MET A 110 -5.55 -21.30 17.74
N ARG A 111 -6.01 -21.61 16.51
CA ARG A 111 -5.39 -22.64 15.64
C ARG A 111 -3.95 -22.32 15.23
N PHE A 112 -3.56 -21.05 15.21
CA PHE A 112 -2.21 -20.60 14.80
C PHE A 112 -1.41 -19.96 15.95
N ARG A 113 -1.89 -20.13 17.19
CA ARG A 113 -1.36 -19.42 18.36
C ARG A 113 0.09 -19.79 18.67
N ASP A 114 0.52 -20.99 18.34
CA ASP A 114 1.90 -21.48 18.48
C ASP A 114 2.93 -20.69 17.66
N ARG A 115 2.48 -19.92 16.64
CA ARG A 115 3.33 -19.09 15.77
C ARG A 115 3.31 -17.61 16.16
N HIS A 116 2.54 -17.22 17.17
CA HIS A 116 2.43 -15.83 17.61
C HIS A 116 3.55 -15.47 18.59
N GLN A 117 3.97 -14.21 18.61
CA GLN A 117 4.98 -13.69 19.55
C GLN A 117 4.52 -13.73 21.03
N ASP A 118 3.20 -13.79 21.24
CA ASP A 118 2.56 -14.09 22.51
C ASP A 118 1.60 -15.28 22.33
N PRO A 119 2.06 -16.52 22.53
CA PRO A 119 1.26 -17.73 22.40
C PRO A 119 0.24 -17.93 23.53
N SER A 120 0.32 -17.15 24.61
CA SER A 120 -0.50 -17.38 25.81
C SER A 120 -1.82 -16.60 25.83
N GLY A 121 -1.94 -15.58 24.99
CA GLY A 121 -3.10 -14.70 24.91
C GLY A 121 -3.67 -14.61 23.51
N THR A 122 -4.78 -13.89 23.37
CA THR A 122 -5.41 -13.54 22.10
C THR A 122 -4.79 -12.29 21.47
N ASP A 123 -5.11 -12.03 20.21
CA ASP A 123 -4.60 -10.84 19.52
C ASP A 123 -5.17 -9.54 20.11
N LEU A 124 -6.41 -9.58 20.61
CA LEU A 124 -7.04 -8.45 21.30
C LEU A 124 -6.36 -8.17 22.65
N GLU A 125 -6.07 -9.20 23.44
CA GLU A 125 -5.36 -9.03 24.73
C GLU A 125 -3.93 -8.52 24.50
N TYR A 126 -3.25 -9.07 23.49
CA TYR A 126 -1.93 -8.61 23.09
C TYR A 126 -1.97 -7.13 22.68
N ALA A 127 -2.89 -6.76 21.80
CA ALA A 127 -3.04 -5.40 21.30
C ALA A 127 -3.38 -4.40 22.43
N ALA A 128 -4.31 -4.74 23.32
CA ALA A 128 -4.64 -3.90 24.49
C ALA A 128 -3.40 -3.66 25.36
N ARG A 129 -2.65 -4.72 25.67
CA ARG A 129 -1.47 -4.66 26.54
C ARG A 129 -0.34 -3.82 25.96
N ILE A 130 0.02 -4.00 24.68
CA ILE A 130 1.12 -3.25 24.07
C ILE A 130 0.79 -1.76 23.87
N ASN A 131 -0.49 -1.42 23.78
CA ASN A 131 -0.96 -0.03 23.70
C ASN A 131 -1.24 0.59 25.08
N GLY A 132 -0.99 -0.13 26.18
CA GLY A 132 -1.18 0.38 27.55
C GLY A 132 -2.65 0.54 27.95
N LEU A 133 -3.56 -0.19 27.32
CA LEU A 133 -4.98 -0.17 27.61
C LEU A 133 -5.32 -1.12 28.76
N ALA A 134 -6.42 -0.84 29.46
CA ALA A 134 -6.78 -1.56 30.68
C ALA A 134 -7.21 -3.02 30.43
N ASN A 135 -7.91 -3.27 29.31
CA ASN A 135 -8.46 -4.57 28.94
C ASN A 135 -8.88 -4.55 27.46
N VAL A 136 -9.41 -5.69 26.99
CA VAL A 136 -9.93 -5.86 25.62
C VAL A 136 -11.08 -4.91 25.30
N ASP A 137 -11.97 -4.62 26.24
CA ASP A 137 -13.11 -3.72 26.00
C ASP A 137 -12.68 -2.26 25.79
N ALA A 138 -11.47 -1.90 26.24
CA ALA A 138 -10.88 -0.57 26.06
C ALA A 138 -10.09 -0.42 24.75
N PHE A 139 -9.91 -1.50 23.98
CA PHE A 139 -9.25 -1.52 22.67
C PHE A 139 -10.25 -1.33 21.54
#